data_AF-A0A1V2QWU3-F1
#
_entry.id   AF-A0A1V2QWU3-F1
#
_cell.length_a   1.000
_cell.length_b   1.000
_cell.length_c   1.000
_cell.angle_alpha   90.00
_cell.angle_beta   90.00
_cell.angle_gamma   90.00
#
_symmetry.space_group_name_H-M   'P 1'
#
loop_
_entity.id
_entity.type
_entity.pdbx_description
1 polymer ?
#
loop_
_entity_poly.entity_id
_entity_poly.type
_entity_poly.pdbx_seq_one_letter_code
_entity_poly.pdbx_strand_id
1 'polypeptide(L)'
;MTVFTPSRPATLAEWIAATIPPGIPALDAAPTGVLKFLFYGRASTSEHQDPRTSRAWQLDVAHRLVDGHGTIIGEYFETACSRQVPWPQRPQAAALLRAIADSDNRIDAIVVGEYERVGCQNSALGR
;
A
#
# COMPACT_ATOMS: atom_id res chain seq x y z
N MET A 1 -8.52 -37.59 4.55
CA MET A 1 -7.89 -36.47 3.83
C MET A 1 -7.91 -35.28 4.77
N THR A 2 -6.77 -34.95 5.38
CA THR A 2 -6.67 -33.83 6.33
C THR A 2 -6.50 -32.55 5.53
N VAL A 3 -7.48 -31.66 5.59
CA VAL A 3 -7.40 -30.35 4.94
C VAL A 3 -6.49 -29.49 5.82
N PHE A 4 -5.29 -29.18 5.34
CA PHE A 4 -4.41 -28.22 6.02
C PHE A 4 -5.08 -26.85 5.92
N THR A 5 -5.64 -26.38 7.03
CA THR A 5 -6.13 -25.01 7.13
C THR A 5 -4.92 -24.18 7.56
N PRO A 6 -4.31 -23.36 6.69
CA PRO A 6 -3.18 -22.54 7.10
C PRO A 6 -3.66 -21.62 8.24
N SER A 7 -2.88 -21.57 9.32
CA SER A 7 -3.08 -20.60 10.39
C SER A 7 -3.02 -19.18 9.82
N ARG A 8 -3.93 -18.31 10.26
CA ARG A 8 -3.91 -16.90 9.86
C ARG A 8 -2.57 -16.28 10.28
N PRO A 9 -1.83 -15.61 9.38
CA PRO A 9 -0.53 -15.04 9.71
C PRO A 9 -0.71 -13.99 10.80
N ALA A 10 0.06 -14.13 11.88
CA ALA A 10 0.02 -13.27 13.06
C ALA A 10 1.05 -12.13 12.98
N THR A 11 1.91 -12.18 11.96
CA THR A 11 2.94 -11.18 11.67
C THR A 11 2.94 -10.77 10.19
N LEU A 12 3.49 -9.58 9.91
CA LEU A 12 3.69 -9.11 8.53
C LEU A 12 4.64 -10.03 7.76
N ALA A 13 5.67 -10.57 8.42
CA ALA A 13 6.64 -11.47 7.80
C ALA A 13 5.98 -12.80 7.36
N GLU A 14 5.12 -13.36 8.21
CA GLU A 14 4.32 -14.56 7.86
C GLU A 14 3.34 -14.28 6.72
N TRP A 15 2.70 -13.11 6.74
CA TRP A 15 1.79 -12.70 5.67
C TRP A 15 2.52 -12.47 4.35
N ILE A 16 3.69 -11.81 4.37
CA ILE A 16 4.56 -11.63 3.20
C ILE A 16 5.01 -12.97 2.65
N ALA A 17 5.51 -13.88 3.49
CA ALA A 17 5.97 -15.20 3.08
C ALA A 17 4.85 -16.06 2.45
N ALA A 18 3.60 -15.85 2.87
CA ALA A 18 2.44 -16.51 2.29
C ALA A 18 1.92 -15.88 0.99
N THR A 19 2.28 -14.62 0.69
CA THR A 19 1.65 -13.82 -0.37
C THR A 19 2.61 -13.40 -1.49
N ILE A 20 3.91 -13.27 -1.21
CA ILE A 20 4.93 -12.80 -2.15
C ILE A 20 5.81 -13.98 -2.63
N PRO A 21 6.13 -14.10 -3.94
CA PRO A 21 7.08 -15.09 -4.41
C PRO A 21 8.46 -14.94 -3.74
N PRO A 22 9.19 -16.04 -3.51
CA PRO A 22 10.46 -16.00 -2.78
C PRO A 22 11.48 -15.09 -3.48
N GLY A 23 12.15 -14.21 -2.72
CA GLY A 23 13.22 -13.34 -3.24
C GLY A 23 13.15 -11.87 -2.83
N ILE A 24 12.09 -11.42 -2.15
CA ILE A 24 12.02 -10.07 -1.56
C ILE A 24 12.46 -10.17 -0.09
N PRO A 25 13.53 -9.46 0.35
CA PRO A 25 13.93 -9.47 1.76
C PRO A 25 12.83 -8.84 2.61
N ALA A 26 12.33 -9.58 3.60
CA ALA A 26 11.44 -9.06 4.62
C ALA A 26 12.20 -8.05 5.50
N LEU A 27 11.60 -6.91 5.81
CA LEU A 27 12.21 -5.95 6.73
C LEU A 27 12.34 -6.57 8.14
N ASP A 28 13.49 -6.33 8.78
CA ASP A 28 13.83 -6.81 10.12
C ASP A 28 13.00 -6.10 11.19
N ALA A 29 11.87 -6.72 11.53
CA ALA A 29 11.25 -6.87 12.84
C ALA A 29 9.82 -7.33 12.59
N ALA A 30 9.51 -8.60 12.92
CA ALA A 30 8.15 -9.12 12.76
C ALA A 30 7.18 -8.35 13.67
N PRO A 31 6.21 -7.60 13.12
CA PRO A 31 5.19 -6.99 13.96
C PRO A 31 4.32 -8.09 14.57
N THR A 32 4.08 -8.01 15.87
CA THR A 32 3.23 -8.93 16.62
C THR A 32 1.88 -8.26 16.90
N GLY A 33 0.78 -8.87 16.43
CA GLY A 33 -0.58 -8.38 16.64
C GLY A 33 -1.26 -7.86 15.38
N VAL A 34 -2.33 -7.07 15.54
CA VAL A 34 -3.11 -6.52 14.42
C VAL A 34 -2.26 -5.51 13.65
N LEU A 35 -2.02 -5.77 12.37
CA LEU A 35 -1.21 -4.93 11.51
C LEU A 35 -1.88 -3.57 11.25
N LYS A 36 -1.08 -2.51 11.20
CA LYS A 36 -1.51 -1.15 10.88
C LYS A 36 -1.06 -0.78 9.49
N PHE A 37 -2.03 -0.61 8.60
CA PHE A 37 -1.81 -0.26 7.20
C PHE A 37 -2.08 1.22 6.94
N LEU A 38 -1.30 1.83 6.06
CA LEU A 38 -1.69 3.06 5.37
C LEU A 38 -2.18 2.74 3.97
N PHE A 39 -3.28 3.34 3.55
CA PHE A 39 -3.78 3.23 2.18
C PHE A 39 -3.23 4.35 1.31
N TYR A 40 -2.73 3.99 0.13
CA TYR A 40 -2.39 4.92 -0.94
C TYR A 40 -3.14 4.55 -2.22
N GLY A 41 -3.95 5.49 -2.72
CA GLY A 41 -4.68 5.35 -3.98
C GLY A 41 -4.46 6.53 -4.92
N ARG A 42 -4.83 6.35 -6.19
CA ARG A 42 -4.79 7.45 -7.17
C ARG A 42 -5.86 7.33 -8.25
N ALA A 43 -6.43 8.47 -8.64
CA ALA A 43 -7.19 8.63 -9.88
C ALA A 43 -6.35 9.43 -10.91
N SER A 44 -6.22 8.91 -12.13
CA SER A 44 -5.58 9.63 -13.25
C SER A 44 -6.50 10.75 -13.78
N THR A 45 -5.92 11.86 -14.24
CA THR A 45 -6.65 12.96 -14.93
C THR A 45 -7.30 12.54 -16.25
N SER A 46 -6.80 11.47 -16.86
CA SER A 46 -7.06 11.09 -18.25
C SER A 46 -8.36 10.33 -18.47
N GLU A 47 -8.82 9.63 -17.43
CA GLU A 47 -10.00 8.78 -17.50
C GLU A 47 -11.20 9.64 -17.07
N HIS A 48 -12.29 9.65 -17.84
CA HIS A 48 -13.54 10.36 -17.52
C HIS A 48 -14.28 9.77 -16.30
N GLN A 49 -13.55 9.21 -15.32
CA GLN A 49 -14.08 8.57 -14.13
C GLN A 49 -14.18 9.57 -12.98
N ASP A 50 -15.27 9.48 -12.22
CA ASP A 50 -15.44 10.23 -10.99
C ASP A 50 -14.38 9.83 -9.94
N PRO A 51 -13.54 10.76 -9.47
CA PRO A 51 -12.49 10.45 -8.50
C PRO A 51 -13.00 9.84 -7.20
N ARG A 52 -14.24 10.14 -6.79
CA ARG A 52 -14.84 9.58 -5.57
C ARG A 52 -15.16 8.10 -5.75
N THR A 53 -15.71 7.74 -6.91
CA THR A 53 -15.97 6.35 -7.29
C THR A 53 -14.66 5.56 -7.40
N SER A 54 -13.64 6.13 -8.02
CA SER A 54 -12.30 5.52 -8.11
C SER A 54 -11.69 5.28 -6.72
N ARG A 55 -11.80 6.28 -5.82
CA ARG A 55 -11.36 6.16 -4.43
C ARG A 55 -12.11 5.07 -3.68
N ALA A 56 -13.45 5.08 -3.77
CA ALA A 56 -14.28 4.13 -3.06
C ALA A 56 -13.97 2.69 -3.46
N TRP A 57 -13.82 2.42 -4.76
CA TRP A 57 -13.47 1.10 -5.25
C TRP A 57 -12.06 0.66 -4.82
N GLN A 58 -11.04 1.52 -4.94
CA GLN A 58 -9.68 1.19 -4.51
C GLN A 58 -9.60 0.91 -3.01
N LEU A 59 -10.32 1.71 -2.20
CA LEU A 59 -10.36 1.54 -0.76
C LEU A 59 -11.10 0.26 -0.35
N ASP A 60 -12.20 -0.06 -1.02
CA ASP A 60 -12.96 -1.30 -0.82
C ASP A 60 -12.12 -2.55 -1.15
N VAL A 61 -11.35 -2.52 -2.25
CA VAL A 61 -10.37 -3.57 -2.57
C VAL A 61 -9.29 -3.66 -1.50
N ALA A 62 -8.74 -2.52 -1.05
CA ALA A 62 -7.73 -2.49 0.00
C ALA A 62 -8.25 -3.07 1.33
N HIS A 63 -9.48 -2.73 1.72
CA HIS A 63 -10.12 -3.29 2.91
C HIS A 63 -10.27 -4.81 2.82
N ARG A 64 -10.71 -5.34 1.67
CA ARG A 64 -10.77 -6.79 1.47
C ARG A 64 -9.41 -7.46 1.57
N LEU A 65 -8.35 -6.82 1.09
CA LEU A 65 -6.99 -7.36 1.14
C LEU A 65 -6.45 -7.45 2.56
N VAL A 66 -6.70 -6.43 3.38
CA VAL A 66 -6.19 -6.37 4.75
C VAL A 66 -7.10 -7.08 5.76
N ASP A 67 -8.31 -7.49 5.34
CA ASP A 67 -9.33 -8.02 6.24
C ASP A 67 -8.79 -9.15 7.11
N GLY A 68 -9.00 -8.98 8.42
CA GLY A 68 -8.45 -9.72 9.56
C GLY A 68 -6.95 -10.06 9.55
N HIS A 69 -6.15 -9.40 8.73
CA HIS A 69 -4.70 -9.28 8.94
C HIS A 69 -4.35 -7.98 9.67
N GLY A 70 -5.16 -6.94 9.47
CA GLY A 70 -4.93 -5.64 10.08
C GLY A 70 -6.05 -4.64 9.86
N THR A 71 -5.74 -3.38 10.07
CA THR A 71 -6.65 -2.25 9.87
C THR A 71 -5.96 -1.11 9.12
N ILE A 72 -6.71 -0.39 8.31
CA ILE A 72 -6.23 0.82 7.64
C ILE A 72 -6.42 1.99 8.61
N ILE A 73 -5.32 2.63 9.00
CA ILE A 73 -5.31 3.72 9.98
C ILE A 73 -5.17 5.11 9.35
N GLY A 74 -4.97 5.17 8.03
CA GLY A 74 -4.86 6.42 7.29
C GLY A 74 -5.00 6.21 5.80
N GLU A 75 -5.56 7.19 5.11
CA GLU A 75 -5.90 7.12 3.69
C GLU A 75 -5.33 8.34 2.96
N TYR A 76 -4.56 8.07 1.90
CA TYR A 76 -3.92 9.08 1.06
C TYR A 76 -4.34 8.85 -0.39
N PHE A 77 -5.08 9.80 -0.96
CA PHE A 77 -5.66 9.61 -2.30
C PHE A 77 -5.29 10.75 -3.25
N GLU A 78 -4.43 10.45 -4.22
CA GLU A 78 -4.05 11.39 -5.25
C GLU A 78 -5.17 11.57 -6.27
N THR A 79 -5.59 12.82 -6.48
CA THR A 79 -6.44 13.20 -7.60
C THR A 79 -5.58 14.00 -8.58
N ALA A 80 -5.69 13.67 -9.86
CA ALA A 80 -5.07 14.46 -10.93
C ALA A 80 -3.53 14.53 -10.97
N CYS A 81 -2.81 13.69 -10.20
CA CYS A 81 -1.34 13.67 -10.24
C CYS A 81 -0.81 12.69 -11.30
N SER A 82 0.12 13.13 -12.17
CA SER A 82 0.74 12.27 -13.18
C SER A 82 1.58 11.16 -12.54
N ARG A 83 1.56 9.97 -13.16
CA ARG A 83 2.39 8.83 -12.75
C ARG A 83 3.90 9.08 -12.86
N GLN A 84 4.29 10.04 -13.68
CA GLN A 84 5.69 10.38 -13.91
C GLN A 84 6.27 11.28 -12.81
N VAL A 85 5.42 11.89 -11.98
CA VAL A 85 5.87 12.74 -10.88
C VAL A 85 6.49 11.87 -9.79
N PRO A 86 7.70 12.16 -9.29
CA PRO A 86 8.29 11.47 -8.15
C PRO A 86 7.41 11.58 -6.91
N TRP A 87 7.38 10.54 -6.07
CA TRP A 87 6.57 10.50 -4.85
C TRP A 87 6.71 11.74 -3.93
N PRO A 88 7.91 12.27 -3.65
CA PRO A 88 8.06 13.46 -2.80
C PRO A 88 7.41 14.72 -3.37
N GLN A 89 7.13 14.75 -4.67
CA GLN A 89 6.51 15.86 -5.37
C GLN A 89 4.99 15.68 -5.52
N ARG A 90 4.44 14.53 -5.12
CA ARG A 90 2.99 14.31 -5.10
C ARG A 90 2.45 14.67 -3.71
N PRO A 91 1.43 15.53 -3.58
CA PRO A 91 0.98 16.02 -2.27
C PRO A 91 0.64 14.93 -1.26
N GLN A 92 -0.10 13.91 -1.68
CA GLN A 92 -0.57 12.82 -0.82
C GLN A 92 0.50 11.76 -0.60
N ALA A 93 1.33 11.48 -1.60
CA ALA A 93 2.45 10.56 -1.41
C ALA A 93 3.51 11.17 -0.48
N ALA A 94 3.80 12.46 -0.61
CA ALA A 94 4.68 13.19 0.31
C ALA A 94 4.09 13.25 1.73
N ALA A 95 2.78 13.49 1.86
CA ALA A 95 2.10 13.46 3.16
C ALA A 95 2.18 12.07 3.82
N LEU A 96 2.00 10.99 3.04
CA LEU A 96 2.16 9.63 3.52
C LEU A 96 3.60 9.35 3.98
N LEU A 97 4.61 9.79 3.23
CA LEU A 97 6.01 9.63 3.61
C LEU A 97 6.34 10.38 4.91
N ARG A 98 5.80 11.58 5.09
CA ARG A 98 5.92 12.34 6.35
C ARG A 98 5.22 11.62 7.49
N ALA A 99 4.00 11.12 7.27
CA ALA A 99 3.29 10.37 8.30
C ALA A 99 4.05 9.11 8.74
N ILE A 100 4.77 8.45 7.83
CA ILE A 100 5.64 7.32 8.18
C ILE A 100 6.85 7.79 9.00
N ALA A 101 7.45 8.93 8.65
CA ALA A 101 8.61 9.48 9.35
C ALA A 101 8.28 10.08 10.73
N ASP A 102 7.11 10.71 10.86
CA ASP A 102 6.67 11.45 12.05
C ASP A 102 5.86 10.58 13.03
N SER A 103 5.44 9.38 12.62
CA SER A 103 4.56 8.58 13.46
C SER A 103 5.32 7.93 14.62
N ASP A 104 5.10 8.46 15.82
CA ASP A 104 5.41 7.82 17.10
C ASP A 104 4.71 6.44 17.23
N ASN A 105 3.65 6.21 16.45
CA ASN A 105 2.96 4.93 16.34
C ASN A 105 3.57 4.07 15.22
N ARG A 106 3.75 2.77 15.47
CA ARG A 106 4.21 1.82 14.44
C ARG A 106 3.20 1.74 13.28
N ILE A 107 3.68 1.96 12.06
CA ILE A 107 3.01 1.61 10.79
C ILE A 107 3.73 0.38 10.25
N ASP A 108 2.97 -0.68 9.91
CA ASP A 108 3.56 -1.95 9.52
C ASP A 108 3.73 -2.06 8.00
N ALA A 109 2.77 -1.52 7.23
CA ALA A 109 2.79 -1.62 5.77
C ALA A 109 1.95 -0.55 5.07
N ILE A 110 2.20 -0.38 3.77
CA ILE A 110 1.38 0.45 2.87
C ILE A 110 0.62 -0.50 1.93
N VAL A 111 -0.70 -0.33 1.84
CA VAL A 111 -1.54 -0.98 0.83
C VAL A 111 -1.82 0.00 -0.31
N VAL A 112 -1.56 -0.45 -1.54
CA VAL A 112 -1.70 0.37 -2.75
C VAL A 112 -2.92 -0.10 -3.54
N GLY A 113 -3.82 0.81 -3.87
CA GLY A 113 -5.09 0.50 -4.55
C GLY A 113 -4.95 -0.04 -5.98
N GLU A 114 -4.01 0.46 -6.78
CA GLU A 114 -3.77 -0.06 -8.14
C GLU A 114 -2.27 -0.06 -8.49
N TYR A 115 -1.73 -1.26 -8.71
CA TYR A 115 -0.31 -1.51 -8.95
C TYR A 115 0.23 -0.86 -10.24
N GLU A 116 -0.58 -0.79 -11.30
CA GLU A 116 -0.17 -0.26 -12.61
C GLU A 116 0.13 1.26 -12.59
N ARG A 117 -0.12 1.89 -11.44
CA ARG A 117 -0.13 3.33 -11.25
C ARG A 117 0.92 3.83 -10.24
N VAL A 118 1.65 2.99 -9.55
CA VAL A 118 2.65 3.46 -8.55
C VAL A 118 3.99 3.92 -9.13
N GLY A 119 4.36 3.47 -10.33
CA GLY A 119 5.66 3.77 -10.92
C GLY A 119 5.81 5.20 -11.45
N CYS A 120 6.83 5.93 -10.98
CA CYS A 120 7.58 6.84 -11.84
C CYS A 120 8.75 6.04 -12.42
N GLN A 121 8.80 5.85 -13.73
CA GLN A 121 9.98 5.26 -14.35
C GLN A 121 11.12 6.29 -14.24
N ASN A 122 12.16 5.98 -13.47
CA ASN A 122 13.33 6.85 -13.36
C ASN A 122 14.20 6.64 -14.62
N SER A 123 13.98 7.46 -15.65
CA SER A 123 14.92 7.56 -16.77
C SER A 123 16.08 8.49 -16.39
N ALA A 124 16.82 8.11 -15.34
CA ALA A 124 18.13 8.71 -15.03
C ALA A 124 19.21 7.63 -15.11
N LEU A 125 19.26 6.93 -16.25
CA LEU A 125 20.50 6.43 -16.79
C LEU A 125 20.66 7.09 -18.16
N GLY A 126 21.53 8.09 -18.25
CA GLY A 126 21.65 8.94 -19.41
C GLY A 126 22.91 9.80 -19.40
N ARG A 127 24.06 9.11 -19.47
CA ARG A 127 25.45 9.55 -19.65
C ARG A 127 26.24 9.94 -18.41
#